data_AF-A0AAW6JQT0-F1
#
_entry.id   AF-A0AAW6JQT0-F1
#
_cell.length_a   1.000
_cell.length_b   1.000
_cell.length_c   1.000
_cell.angle_alpha   90.00
_cell.angle_beta   90.00
_cell.angle_gamma   90.00
#
_symmetry.space_group_name_H-M   'P 1'
#
loop_
_entity.id
_entity.type
_entity.pdbx_description
1 polymer ?
#
loop_
_entity_poly.entity_id
_entity_poly.type
_entity_poly.pdbx_seq_one_letter_code
_entity_poly.pdbx_strand_id
1 'polypeptide(L)'
;MINKLTQRLLTLALIFAITFFSWEVPLAWANHFFSNSGEISDNIKLSEFDFTPQENQALQAIRQRRNKEIAAILDLSQRNLLAYELHDGNNIDQALEAINLSSEQRELVSSINVFTNLKLKGIFSRHDLLDSHR
;
A
#
# COMPACT_ATOMS: atom_id res chain seq x y z
N MET A 1 26.12 2.55 52.52
CA MET A 1 25.67 3.96 52.63
C MET A 1 25.72 4.57 51.24
N ILE A 2 24.57 4.93 50.67
CA ILE A 2 24.51 5.59 49.36
C ILE A 2 24.90 7.05 49.58
N ASN A 3 25.97 7.51 48.93
CA ASN A 3 26.42 8.89 49.04
C ASN A 3 25.36 9.84 48.45
N LYS A 4 25.17 11.02 49.06
CA LYS A 4 24.16 12.00 48.62
C LYS A 4 24.28 12.37 47.12
N LEU A 5 25.49 12.27 46.57
CA LEU A 5 25.78 12.49 45.16
C LEU A 5 25.18 11.40 44.25
N THR A 6 25.30 10.13 44.62
CA THR A 6 24.74 9.02 43.82
C THR A 6 23.22 9.01 43.87
N GLN A 7 22.61 9.43 44.99
CA GLN A 7 21.17 9.62 45.10
C GLN A 7 20.66 10.72 44.15
N ARG A 8 21.37 11.86 44.09
CA ARG A 8 21.01 12.98 43.19
C ARG A 8 21.14 12.61 41.71
N LEU A 9 22.20 11.89 41.34
CA LEU A 9 22.40 11.41 39.97
C LEU A 9 21.31 10.42 39.54
N LEU A 10 20.92 9.50 40.43
CA LEU A 10 19.82 8.56 40.18
C LEU A 10 18.48 9.27 39.99
N THR A 11 18.17 10.27 40.83
CA THR A 11 16.92 11.04 40.66
C THR A 11 16.89 11.81 39.34
N LEU A 12 18.02 12.36 38.91
CA LEU A 12 18.11 13.12 37.66
C LEU A 12 17.98 12.20 36.44
N ALA A 13 18.60 11.02 36.48
CA ALA A 13 18.44 9.99 35.46
C ALA A 13 16.99 9.48 35.34
N LEU A 14 16.30 9.32 36.47
CA LEU A 14 14.89 8.89 36.50
C LEU A 14 13.98 9.93 35.85
N ILE A 15 14.16 11.22 36.18
CA ILE A 15 13.37 12.31 35.59
C ILE A 15 13.57 12.37 34.09
N PHE A 16 14.82 12.25 33.62
CA PHE A 16 15.15 12.28 32.20
C PHE A 16 14.50 11.09 31.45
N ALA A 17 14.57 9.89 32.03
CA ALA A 17 13.92 8.71 31.46
C ALA A 17 12.40 8.90 31.35
N ILE A 18 11.74 9.40 32.39
CA ILE A 18 10.29 9.66 32.36
C ILE A 18 9.95 10.67 31.26
N THR A 19 10.69 11.78 31.12
CA THR A 19 10.42 12.76 30.07
C THR A 19 10.68 12.25 28.65
N PHE A 20 11.63 11.32 28.48
CA PHE A 20 11.95 10.73 27.18
C PHE A 20 10.90 9.68 26.77
N PHE A 21 10.41 8.88 27.72
CA PHE A 21 9.35 7.89 27.45
C PHE A 21 7.94 8.49 27.42
N SER A 22 7.69 9.60 28.13
CA SER A 22 6.43 10.36 28.05
C SER A 22 6.37 11.33 26.86
N TRP A 23 7.37 11.34 25.97
CA TRP A 23 7.21 11.98 24.67
C TRP A 23 6.29 11.11 23.81
N GLU A 24 5.01 11.18 24.13
CA GLU A 24 3.95 10.70 23.26
C GLU A 24 3.97 11.60 22.03
N VAL A 25 4.55 11.10 20.94
CA VAL A 25 4.26 11.63 19.62
C VAL A 25 2.76 11.42 19.44
N PRO A 26 1.92 12.45 19.22
CA PRO A 26 0.56 12.20 18.79
C PRO A 26 0.65 11.44 17.47
N LEU A 27 0.45 10.12 17.55
CA LEU A 27 0.15 9.30 16.39
C LEU A 27 -1.20 9.82 15.90
N ALA A 28 -1.15 10.79 15.00
CA ALA A 28 -2.29 11.13 14.17
C ALA A 28 -2.56 9.89 13.33
N TRP A 29 -3.35 8.97 13.87
CA TRP A 29 -3.93 7.90 13.07
C TRP A 29 -4.95 8.60 12.17
N ALA A 30 -4.65 8.61 10.88
CA ALA A 30 -5.59 9.09 9.89
C ALA A 30 -6.75 8.10 9.86
N ASN A 31 -7.75 8.31 10.72
CA ASN A 31 -9.05 7.64 10.66
C ASN A 31 -9.87 8.15 9.48
N HIS A 32 -9.22 8.41 8.33
CA HIS A 32 -9.94 8.45 7.09
C HIS A 32 -10.23 7.00 6.72
N PHE A 33 -11.20 6.44 7.46
CA PHE A 33 -12.07 5.41 6.93
C PHE A 33 -12.57 5.99 5.61
N PHE A 34 -12.02 5.51 4.50
CA PHE A 34 -12.59 5.74 3.19
C PHE A 34 -13.95 5.07 3.23
N SER A 35 -14.96 5.82 3.71
CA SER A 35 -16.35 5.48 3.52
C SER A 35 -16.59 5.62 2.02
N ASN A 36 -16.30 4.55 1.30
CA ASN A 36 -16.69 4.33 -0.08
C ASN A 36 -18.22 4.28 -0.11
N SER A 37 -18.84 5.47 -0.05
CA SER A 37 -20.28 5.69 -0.30
C SER A 37 -20.54 6.28 -1.68
N GLY A 38 -19.50 6.37 -2.52
CA GLY A 38 -19.63 6.43 -3.96
C GLY A 38 -18.81 5.29 -4.55
N GLU A 39 -19.44 4.49 -5.39
CA GLU A 39 -18.81 3.44 -6.19
C GLU A 39 -17.53 3.97 -6.86
N ILE A 40 -16.37 3.75 -6.25
CA ILE A 40 -15.11 3.64 -7.00
C ILE A 40 -14.90 2.15 -7.28
N SER A 41 -15.93 1.53 -7.84
CA SER A 41 -15.80 0.32 -8.64
C SER A 41 -15.79 0.70 -10.12
N ASP A 42 -15.13 1.82 -10.45
CA ASP A 42 -14.58 2.02 -11.79
C ASP A 42 -13.38 1.07 -11.90
N ASN A 43 -13.66 -0.23 -12.04
CA ASN A 43 -12.73 -1.10 -12.72
C ASN A 43 -12.66 -0.54 -14.14
N ILE A 44 -11.64 0.28 -14.39
CA ILE A 44 -11.38 0.88 -15.68
C ILE A 44 -11.25 -0.28 -16.67
N LYS A 45 -12.34 -0.62 -17.37
CA LYS A 45 -12.33 -1.47 -18.55
C LYS A 45 -11.74 -0.64 -19.68
N LEU A 46 -10.46 -0.27 -19.56
CA LEU A 46 -9.77 0.29 -20.70
C LEU A 46 -9.53 -0.86 -21.68
N SER A 47 -9.99 -0.71 -22.92
CA SER A 47 -9.52 -1.54 -24.01
C SER A 47 -7.99 -1.40 -24.05
N GLU A 48 -7.28 -2.46 -23.71
CA GLU A 48 -5.80 -2.50 -23.71
C GLU A 48 -5.20 -2.21 -25.11
N PHE A 49 -6.06 -2.08 -26.13
CA PHE A 49 -5.72 -1.90 -27.53
C PHE A 49 -5.47 -0.45 -27.99
N ASP A 50 -5.87 0.57 -27.24
CA ASP A 50 -5.75 1.97 -27.69
C ASP A 50 -4.58 2.74 -27.04
N PHE A 51 -3.79 2.09 -26.18
CA PHE A 51 -2.69 2.74 -25.49
C PHE A 51 -1.54 3.15 -26.42
N THR A 52 -1.07 4.39 -26.24
CA THR A 52 0.23 4.80 -26.79
C THR A 52 1.36 3.96 -26.16
N PRO A 53 2.53 3.83 -26.82
CA PRO A 53 3.68 3.14 -26.25
C PRO A 53 4.10 3.68 -24.87
N GLN A 54 3.98 4.99 -24.65
CA GLN A 54 4.30 5.63 -23.37
C GLN A 54 3.31 5.26 -22.26
N GLU A 55 2.02 5.20 -22.58
CA GLU A 55 0.97 4.76 -21.65
C GLU A 55 1.13 3.29 -21.28
N ASN A 56 1.46 2.44 -22.25
CA ASN A 56 1.78 1.03 -22.01
C ASN A 56 2.98 0.88 -21.07
N GLN A 57 4.03 1.67 -21.28
CA GLN A 57 5.18 1.66 -20.38
C GLN A 57 4.80 2.07 -18.95
N ALA A 58 3.97 3.12 -18.81
CA ALA A 58 3.52 3.59 -17.52
C ALA A 58 2.58 2.58 -16.82
N LEU A 59 1.69 1.94 -17.57
CA LEU A 59 0.83 0.86 -17.11
C LEU A 59 1.67 -0.29 -16.54
N GLN A 60 2.69 -0.74 -17.27
CA GLN A 60 3.59 -1.79 -16.82
C GLN A 60 4.36 -1.38 -15.55
N ALA A 61 4.87 -0.15 -15.49
CA ALA A 61 5.55 0.35 -14.30
C ALA A 61 4.62 0.38 -13.06
N ILE A 62 3.36 0.79 -13.24
CA ILE A 62 2.36 0.78 -12.16
C ILE A 62 2.05 -0.66 -11.74
N ARG A 63 1.80 -1.57 -12.68
CA ARG A 63 1.54 -2.99 -12.40
C ARG A 63 2.71 -3.63 -11.64
N GLN A 64 3.95 -3.40 -12.06
CA GLN A 64 5.15 -3.90 -11.38
C GLN A 64 5.26 -3.36 -9.95
N ARG A 65 5.01 -2.06 -9.76
CA ARG A 65 5.05 -1.44 -8.44
C ARG A 65 3.98 -2.03 -7.51
N ARG A 66 2.74 -2.13 -8.00
CA ARG A 66 1.64 -2.78 -7.26
C ARG A 66 2.02 -4.19 -6.82
N ASN A 67 2.56 -5.00 -7.73
CA ASN A 67 2.97 -6.37 -7.43
C ASN A 67 4.07 -6.41 -6.34
N LYS A 68 5.01 -5.45 -6.34
CA LYS A 68 6.03 -5.33 -5.30
C LYS A 68 5.44 -4.93 -3.94
N GLU A 69 4.49 -3.99 -3.93
CA GLU A 69 3.78 -3.54 -2.73
C GLU A 69 2.96 -4.69 -2.12
N ILE A 70 2.27 -5.47 -2.95
CA ILE A 70 1.56 -6.70 -2.53
C ILE A 70 2.54 -7.74 -1.99
N ALA A 71 3.64 -8.02 -2.68
CA ALA A 71 4.63 -8.99 -2.20
C ALA A 71 5.27 -8.58 -0.86
N ALA A 72 5.31 -7.28 -0.52
CA ALA A 72 5.87 -6.80 0.74
C ALA A 72 4.99 -7.09 1.97
N ILE A 73 3.68 -7.24 1.77
CA ILE A 73 2.73 -7.55 2.86
C ILE A 73 2.49 -9.05 3.06
N LEU A 74 3.01 -9.88 2.15
CA LEU A 74 2.89 -11.33 2.19
C LEU A 74 4.06 -11.99 2.92
N ASP A 75 3.78 -13.10 3.60
CA ASP A 75 4.82 -13.94 4.16
C ASP A 75 5.55 -14.76 3.07
N LEU A 76 6.58 -15.53 3.46
CA LEU A 76 7.35 -16.33 2.51
C LEU A 76 6.53 -17.41 1.80
N SER A 77 5.64 -18.11 2.51
CA SER A 77 4.80 -19.16 1.93
C SER A 77 3.80 -18.57 0.94
N GLN A 78 3.15 -17.47 1.32
CA GLN A 78 2.20 -16.75 0.47
C GLN A 78 2.86 -16.20 -0.78
N ARG A 79 4.09 -15.68 -0.69
CA ARG A 79 4.86 -15.24 -1.87
C ARG A 79 5.22 -16.36 -2.82
N ASN A 80 5.60 -17.52 -2.28
CA ASN A 80 5.91 -18.69 -3.12
C ASN A 80 4.67 -19.18 -3.87
N LEU A 81 3.52 -19.22 -3.19
CA LEU A 81 2.24 -19.55 -3.83
C LEU A 81 1.85 -18.51 -4.87
N LEU A 82 1.98 -17.22 -4.57
CA LEU A 82 1.74 -16.14 -5.54
C LEU A 82 2.60 -16.30 -6.80
N ALA A 83 3.89 -16.59 -6.63
CA ALA A 83 4.80 -16.77 -7.75
C ALA A 83 4.44 -18.01 -8.60
N TYR A 84 4.00 -19.09 -7.94
CA TYR A 84 3.53 -20.29 -8.62
C TYR A 84 2.28 -20.00 -9.48
N GLU A 85 1.26 -19.39 -8.90
CA GLU A 85 0.01 -19.04 -9.61
C GLU A 85 0.26 -18.10 -10.79
N LEU A 86 1.11 -17.09 -10.60
CA LEU A 86 1.50 -16.18 -11.69
C LEU A 86 2.27 -16.90 -12.80
N HIS A 87 3.09 -17.91 -12.46
CA HIS A 87 3.81 -18.72 -13.44
C HIS A 87 2.89 -19.66 -14.20
N ASP A 88 1.79 -20.11 -13.58
CA ASP A 88 0.73 -20.93 -14.20
C ASP A 88 -0.13 -20.14 -15.20
N GLY A 89 0.09 -18.82 -15.31
CA GLY A 89 -0.60 -17.94 -16.24
C GLY A 89 -1.79 -17.18 -15.65
N ASN A 90 -2.03 -17.32 -14.34
CA ASN A 90 -3.05 -16.55 -13.65
C ASN A 90 -2.63 -15.08 -13.56
N ASN A 91 -3.60 -14.18 -13.69
CA ASN A 91 -3.35 -12.76 -13.41
C ASN A 91 -3.23 -12.52 -11.89
N ILE A 92 -2.80 -11.32 -11.49
CA ILE A 92 -2.57 -11.03 -10.06
C ILE A 92 -3.82 -11.21 -9.20
N ASP A 93 -5.00 -10.88 -9.72
CA ASP A 93 -6.24 -10.91 -8.95
C ASP A 93 -6.66 -12.36 -8.74
N GLN A 94 -6.58 -13.19 -9.79
CA GLN A 94 -6.79 -14.64 -9.73
C GLN A 94 -5.77 -15.32 -8.80
N ALA A 95 -4.49 -14.95 -8.90
CA ALA A 95 -3.44 -15.51 -8.06
C ALA A 95 -3.63 -15.17 -6.57
N LEU A 96 -4.20 -14.00 -6.26
CA LEU A 96 -4.52 -13.60 -4.89
C LEU A 96 -5.71 -14.34 -4.29
N GLU A 97 -6.65 -14.83 -5.11
CA GLU A 97 -7.76 -15.66 -4.64
C GLU A 97 -7.29 -17.01 -4.09
N ALA A 98 -6.22 -17.57 -4.66
CA ALA A 98 -5.60 -18.82 -4.21
C ALA A 98 -4.84 -18.67 -2.87
N ILE A 99 -4.53 -17.44 -2.45
CA ILE A 99 -3.73 -17.16 -1.26
C ILE A 99 -4.65 -16.94 -0.06
N ASN A 100 -4.39 -17.68 1.02
CA ASN A 100 -5.08 -17.44 2.28
C ASN A 100 -4.56 -16.17 2.97
N LEU A 101 -5.13 -15.03 2.61
CA LEU A 101 -4.83 -13.72 3.20
C LEU A 101 -5.58 -13.52 4.52
N SER A 102 -4.88 -12.99 5.53
CA SER A 102 -5.51 -12.49 6.75
C SER A 102 -6.45 -11.30 6.46
N SER A 103 -7.32 -10.95 7.39
CA SER A 103 -8.21 -9.79 7.24
C SER A 103 -7.42 -8.50 7.00
N GLU A 104 -6.33 -8.29 7.74
CA GLU A 104 -5.44 -7.14 7.59
C GLU A 104 -4.75 -7.14 6.22
N GLN A 105 -4.23 -8.28 5.76
CA GLN A 105 -3.61 -8.39 4.44
C GLN A 105 -4.62 -8.10 3.32
N ARG A 106 -5.86 -8.56 3.44
CA ARG A 106 -6.93 -8.27 2.46
C ARG A 106 -7.23 -6.77 2.38
N GLU A 107 -7.30 -6.09 3.53
CA GLU A 107 -7.51 -4.64 3.58
C GLU A 107 -6.36 -3.87 2.92
N LEU A 108 -5.11 -4.30 3.18
CA LEU A 108 -3.93 -3.71 2.57
C LEU A 108 -3.90 -3.94 1.05
N VAL A 109 -4.19 -5.16 0.56
CA VAL A 109 -4.31 -5.46 -0.87
C VAL A 109 -5.39 -4.57 -1.51
N SER A 110 -6.56 -4.47 -0.88
CA SER A 110 -7.67 -3.64 -1.38
C SER A 110 -7.23 -2.17 -1.50
N SER A 111 -6.55 -1.63 -0.49
CA SER A 111 -6.04 -0.26 -0.50
C SER A 111 -5.00 -0.03 -1.59
N ILE A 112 -4.09 -0.99 -1.80
CA ILE A 112 -3.09 -0.95 -2.89
C ILE A 112 -3.79 -0.95 -4.26
N ASN A 113 -4.85 -1.74 -4.43
CA ASN A 113 -5.63 -1.79 -5.66
C ASN A 113 -6.38 -0.48 -5.93
N VAL A 114 -7.03 0.10 -4.92
CA VAL A 114 -7.67 1.43 -5.03
C VAL A 114 -6.65 2.49 -5.45
N PHE A 115 -5.49 2.53 -4.78
CA PHE A 115 -4.44 3.49 -5.12
C PHE A 115 -3.88 3.28 -6.53
N THR A 116 -3.74 2.03 -6.94
CA THR A 116 -3.33 1.67 -8.31
C THR A 116 -4.33 2.18 -9.33
N ASN A 117 -5.63 1.97 -9.10
CA ASN A 117 -6.68 2.45 -10.00
C ASN A 117 -6.70 3.97 -10.10
N LEU A 118 -6.48 4.69 -8.99
CA LEU A 118 -6.36 6.15 -9.01
C LEU A 118 -5.16 6.63 -9.85
N LYS A 119 -4.01 5.95 -9.77
CA LYS A 119 -2.85 6.27 -10.62
C LYS A 119 -3.16 6.03 -12.09
N LEU A 120 -3.79 4.91 -12.42
CA LEU A 120 -4.18 4.59 -13.79
C LEU A 120 -5.17 5.62 -14.32
N LYS A 121 -6.19 6.00 -13.53
CA LYS A 121 -7.12 7.09 -13.86
C LYS A 121 -6.38 8.41 -14.14
N GLY A 122 -5.37 8.74 -13.35
CA GLY A 122 -4.56 9.96 -13.56
C GLY A 122 -3.75 9.95 -14.85
N ILE A 123 -3.23 8.79 -15.27
CA ILE A 123 -2.49 8.66 -16.54
C ILE A 123 -3.44 8.71 -17.72
N PHE A 124 -4.51 7.93 -17.68
CA PHE A 124 -5.43 7.76 -18.82
C PHE A 124 -6.49 8.85 -18.93
N SER A 125 -6.70 9.66 -17.88
CA SER A 125 -7.51 10.88 -18.00
C SER A 125 -6.99 11.82 -19.10
N ARG A 126 -5.71 11.73 -19.48
CA ARG A 126 -5.14 12.49 -20.60
C ARG A 126 -5.45 11.87 -21.96
N HIS A 127 -5.75 10.58 -22.01
CA HIS A 127 -6.10 9.87 -23.24
C HIS A 127 -7.46 10.37 -23.77
N ASP A 128 -8.49 10.42 -22.92
CA ASP A 128 -9.80 10.96 -23.26
C ASP A 128 -9.76 12.45 -23.66
N LEU A 129 -8.85 13.22 -23.05
CA LEU A 129 -8.66 14.64 -23.38
C LEU A 129 -7.94 14.86 -24.72
N LEU A 130 -7.12 13.90 -25.16
CA LEU A 130 -6.45 13.94 -26.47
C LEU A 130 -7.37 13.44 -27.59
N ASP A 131 -8.31 12.52 -27.29
CA ASP A 131 -9.29 12.02 -28.26
C ASP A 131 -10.48 12.98 -28.47
N SER A 132 -10.76 13.90 -27.55
CA SER A 132 -11.82 14.92 -27.67
C SER A 132 -11.60 15.97 -28.79
N HIS A 133 -10.51 15.88 -29.56
CA HIS A 133 -10.15 16.82 -30.63
C HIS A 133 -10.20 16.24 -32.05
N ARG A 134 -11.02 15.20 -32.30
CA ARG A 134 -11.34 14.72 -33.66
C ARG A 134 -12.77 14.98 -34.07
#